data_AF-A0A961JU95-F1
#
_entry.id   AF-A0A961JU95-F1
#
_cell.length_a   1.000
_cell.length_b   1.000
_cell.length_c   1.000
_cell.angle_alpha   90.00
_cell.angle_beta   90.00
_cell.angle_gamma   90.00
#
_symmetry.space_group_name_H-M   'P 1'
#
loop_
_entity.id
_entity.type
_entity.pdbx_description
1 polymer ?
#
loop_
_entity_poly.entity_id
_entity_poly.type
_entity_poly.pdbx_seq_one_letter_code
_entity_poly.pdbx_strand_id
1 'polypeptide(L)'
;ASISVRNCLTYLQIDPDAQLGRRLHLAKAVFGLSEGQVRLAALIAGGDGLQSAADQLGISINTARTHLSRLYDKTGVNSQTALVRLLLSVG
;
A
#
# COMPACT_ATOMS: atom_id res chain seq x y z
N ALA A 1 -14.64 1.94 -14.19
CA ALA A 1 -14.68 0.76 -15.08
C ALA A 1 -14.83 1.29 -16.50
N SER A 2 -13.77 1.20 -17.30
CA SER A 2 -13.83 1.53 -18.73
C SER A 2 -13.86 0.21 -19.48
N ILE A 3 -14.94 -0.07 -20.21
CA ILE A 3 -15.13 -1.30 -20.96
C ILE A 3 -14.84 -0.98 -22.43
N SER A 4 -13.82 -1.61 -23.00
CA SER A 4 -13.54 -1.55 -24.45
C SER A 4 -13.57 -2.95 -25.02
N VAL A 5 -14.35 -3.15 -26.09
CA VAL A 5 -14.63 -4.46 -26.70
C VAL A 5 -14.07 -4.48 -28.13
N ARG A 6 -13.10 -5.36 -28.40
CA ARG A 6 -12.71 -5.80 -29.75
C ARG A 6 -12.47 -7.31 -29.72
N ASN A 7 -13.10 -8.03 -30.64
CA ASN A 7 -12.93 -9.47 -30.90
C ASN A 7 -12.94 -10.38 -29.65
N CYS A 8 -14.14 -10.67 -29.12
CA CYS A 8 -14.50 -11.87 -28.34
C CYS A 8 -13.59 -12.35 -27.19
N LEU A 9 -12.66 -11.53 -26.70
CA LEU A 9 -11.89 -11.78 -25.49
C LEU A 9 -12.24 -10.67 -24.50
N THR A 10 -13.05 -11.00 -23.50
CA THR A 10 -13.32 -10.10 -22.37
C THR A 10 -12.04 -10.00 -21.55
N TYR A 11 -11.16 -9.05 -21.89
CA TYR A 11 -10.02 -8.73 -21.04
C TYR A 11 -10.57 -7.98 -19.82
N LEU A 12 -10.83 -8.72 -18.74
CA LEU A 12 -11.16 -8.13 -17.45
C LEU A 12 -9.84 -7.55 -16.93
N GLN A 13 -9.57 -6.31 -17.31
CA GLN A 13 -8.44 -5.56 -16.78
C GLN A 13 -8.77 -5.29 -15.31
N ILE A 14 -8.36 -6.21 -14.45
CA ILE A 14 -8.33 -5.98 -13.00
C ILE A 14 -7.20 -4.98 -12.83
N ASP A 15 -7.52 -3.68 -12.80
CA ASP A 15 -6.54 -2.66 -12.46
C ASP A 15 -6.00 -3.00 -11.06
N PRO A 16 -4.77 -3.53 -10.94
CA PRO A 16 -4.26 -4.04 -9.67
C PRO A 16 -4.14 -2.90 -8.65
N ASP A 17 -3.94 -1.68 -9.13
CA ASP A 17 -3.88 -0.45 -8.35
C ASP A 17 -5.21 -0.14 -7.64
N ALA A 18 -6.35 -0.43 -8.29
CA ALA A 18 -7.67 -0.21 -7.70
C ALA A 18 -7.94 -1.20 -6.55
N GLN A 19 -7.44 -2.43 -6.66
CA GLN A 19 -7.54 -3.42 -5.60
C GLN A 19 -6.66 -3.05 -4.41
N LEU A 20 -5.41 -2.62 -4.64
CA LEU A 20 -4.51 -2.18 -3.59
C LEU A 20 -5.09 -0.98 -2.81
N GLY A 21 -5.65 0.01 -3.51
CA GLY A 21 -6.29 1.16 -2.87
C GLY A 21 -7.44 0.78 -1.92
N ARG A 22 -8.28 -0.19 -2.31
CA ARG A 22 -9.35 -0.71 -1.44
C ARG A 22 -8.81 -1.40 -0.19
N ARG A 23 -7.78 -2.23 -0.34
CA ARG A 23 -7.15 -2.96 0.76
C ARG A 23 -6.50 -2.00 1.77
N LEU A 24 -5.84 -0.96 1.27
CA LEU A 24 -5.27 0.09 2.11
C LEU A 24 -6.34 0.86 2.89
N HIS A 25 -7.50 1.11 2.28
CA HIS A 25 -8.63 1.73 2.97
C HIS A 25 -9.16 0.85 4.11
N LEU A 26 -9.30 -0.46 3.89
CA LEU A 26 -9.66 -1.42 4.93
C LEU A 26 -8.59 -1.50 6.02
N ALA A 27 -7.31 -1.61 5.65
CA ALA A 27 -6.21 -1.63 6.59
C ALA A 27 -6.15 -0.35 7.45
N LYS A 28 -6.47 0.82 6.87
CA LYS A 28 -6.61 2.07 7.62
C LYS A 28 -7.65 1.95 8.73
N ALA A 29 -8.82 1.39 8.42
CA ALA A 29 -9.90 1.21 9.38
C ALA A 29 -9.57 0.14 10.44
N VAL A 30 -9.02 -1.00 10.03
CA VAL A 30 -8.73 -2.15 10.91
C VAL A 30 -7.58 -1.85 11.88
N PHE A 31 -6.49 -1.25 11.38
CA PHE A 31 -5.28 -0.99 12.18
C PHE A 31 -5.18 0.46 12.67
N GLY A 32 -6.19 1.30 12.40
CA GLY A 32 -6.19 2.71 12.80
C GLY A 32 -5.03 3.52 12.20
N LEU A 33 -4.68 3.29 10.94
CA LEU A 33 -3.54 3.95 10.29
C LEU A 33 -3.83 5.44 10.02
N SER A 34 -2.81 6.29 10.19
CA SER A 34 -2.91 7.70 9.76
C SER A 34 -2.77 7.82 8.25
N GLU A 35 -3.15 8.96 7.67
CA GLU A 35 -2.99 9.17 6.21
C GLU A 35 -1.55 9.09 5.75
N GLY A 36 -0.60 9.63 6.52
CA GLY A 36 0.82 9.51 6.22
C GLY A 36 1.29 8.05 6.21
N GLN A 37 0.77 7.23 7.12
CA GLN A 37 1.07 5.79 7.15
C GLN A 37 0.47 5.07 5.95
N VAL A 38 -0.75 5.41 5.54
CA VAL A 38 -1.39 4.82 4.35
C VAL A 38 -0.63 5.18 3.07
N ARG A 39 -0.19 6.43 2.93
CA ARG A 39 0.61 6.87 1.77
C ARG A 39 1.95 6.13 1.69
N LEU A 40 2.65 6.00 2.83
CA LEU A 40 3.89 5.23 2.91
C LEU A 40 3.67 3.74 2.60
N ALA A 41 2.62 3.14 3.18
CA ALA A 41 2.26 1.75 2.95
C ALA A 41 1.88 1.48 1.48
N ALA A 42 1.25 2.44 0.80
CA ALA A 42 0.89 2.33 -0.61
C ALA A 42 2.12 2.21 -1.51
N LEU A 43 3.11 3.09 -1.32
CA LEU A 43 4.37 3.07 -2.09
C LEU A 43 5.13 1.77 -1.84
N ILE A 44 5.26 1.39 -0.57
CA ILE A 44 5.91 0.14 -0.17
C ILE A 44 5.21 -1.10 -0.79
N ALA A 45 3.87 -1.13 -0.78
CA ALA A 45 3.10 -2.22 -1.38
C ALA A 45 3.15 -2.21 -2.91
N GLY A 46 3.37 -1.04 -3.53
CA GLY A 46 3.66 -0.88 -4.95
C GLY A 46 5.07 -1.31 -5.36
N GLY A 47 5.93 -1.69 -4.39
CA GLY A 47 7.28 -2.18 -4.63
C GLY A 47 8.40 -1.17 -4.37
N ASP A 48 8.07 0.05 -3.94
CA ASP A 48 9.10 1.03 -3.60
C ASP A 48 9.90 0.63 -2.36
N GLY A 49 11.21 0.86 -2.45
CA GLY A 49 12.09 0.88 -1.28
C GLY A 49 11.78 2.07 -0.37
N LEU A 50 12.11 1.96 0.92
CA LEU A 50 11.82 3.01 1.90
C LEU A 50 12.42 4.38 1.55
N GLN A 51 13.59 4.40 0.88
CA GLN A 51 14.22 5.63 0.41
C GLN A 51 13.44 6.27 -0.73
N SER A 52 13.11 5.52 -1.79
CA SER A 52 12.25 5.99 -2.90
C SER A 52 10.93 6.52 -2.37
N ALA A 53 10.30 5.80 -1.43
CA ALA A 53 9.05 6.22 -0.83
C ALA A 53 9.19 7.52 -0.02
N ALA A 54 10.30 7.71 0.71
CA ALA A 54 10.57 8.96 1.43
C ALA A 54 10.71 10.15 0.46
N ASP A 55 11.46 9.94 -0.64
CA ASP A 55 11.70 10.95 -1.66
C ASP A 55 10.39 11.35 -2.37
N GLN A 56 9.57 10.36 -2.74
CA GLN A 56 8.24 10.59 -3.34
C GLN A 56 7.26 11.30 -2.41
N LEU A 57 7.35 11.06 -1.10
CA LEU A 57 6.51 11.73 -0.10
C LEU A 57 7.07 13.10 0.33
N GLY A 58 8.27 13.48 -0.11
CA GLY A 58 8.93 14.71 0.29
C GLY A 58 9.29 14.75 1.79
N ILE A 59 9.54 13.59 2.40
CA ILE A 59 9.91 13.47 3.82
C ILE A 59 11.33 12.94 3.98
N SER A 60 11.96 13.20 5.12
CA SER A 60 13.26 12.60 5.41
C SER A 60 13.16 11.08 5.59
N ILE A 61 14.23 10.36 5.25
CA ILE A 61 14.32 8.91 5.49
C ILE A 61 14.10 8.55 6.96
N ASN A 62 14.50 9.42 7.89
CA ASN A 62 14.26 9.24 9.32
C ASN A 62 12.76 9.31 9.64
N THR A 63 12.04 10.27 9.05
CA THR A 63 10.58 10.38 9.20
C THR A 63 9.88 9.16 8.63
N ALA A 64 10.30 8.69 7.44
CA ALA A 64 9.79 7.48 6.83
C ALA A 64 10.03 6.24 7.72
N ARG A 65 11.23 6.10 8.31
CA ARG A 65 11.55 5.05 9.29
C ARG A 65 10.66 5.13 10.54
N THR A 66 10.40 6.33 11.07
CA THR A 66 9.48 6.51 12.20
C THR A 66 8.06 6.11 11.83
N HIS A 67 7.57 6.48 10.65
CA HIS A 67 6.24 6.06 10.17
C HIS A 67 6.16 4.54 10.00
N LEU A 68 7.22 3.92 9.46
CA LEU A 68 7.31 2.47 9.28
C LEU A 68 7.34 1.72 10.62
N SER A 69 8.09 2.21 11.62
CA SER A 69 8.08 1.64 12.97
C SER A 69 6.68 1.67 13.58
N ARG A 70 5.99 2.81 13.48
CA ARG A 70 4.61 2.93 13.98
C ARG A 70 3.62 2.07 13.20
N LEU A 71 3.92 1.77 11.93
CA LEU A 71 3.14 0.82 11.14
C LEU A 71 3.31 -0.59 11.70
N TYR A 72 4.54 -1.00 11.98
CA TYR A 72 4.84 -2.28 12.62
C TYR A 72 4.12 -2.42 13.97
N ASP A 73 4.17 -1.40 14.82
CA ASP A 73 3.49 -1.41 16.12
C ASP A 73 1.96 -1.59 15.97
N LYS A 74 1.35 -0.95 14.97
CA LYS A 74 -0.11 -1.02 14.73
C LYS A 74 -0.56 -2.30 14.04
N THR A 75 0.29 -2.88 13.20
CA THR A 75 -0.03 -4.05 12.38
C THR A 75 0.47 -5.36 12.96
N GLY A 76 1.34 -5.30 13.98
CA GLY A 76 1.94 -6.47 14.63
C GLY A 76 3.01 -7.19 13.80
N VAL A 77 3.38 -6.66 12.64
CA VAL A 77 4.44 -7.22 11.79
C VAL A 77 5.76 -6.51 12.05
N ASN A 78 6.89 -7.15 11.72
CA ASN A 78 8.24 -6.64 12.04
C ASN A 78 9.14 -6.46 10.81
N SER A 79 8.60 -6.59 9.60
CA SER A 79 9.37 -6.42 8.36
C SER A 79 8.53 -5.82 7.25
N GLN A 80 9.20 -5.17 6.31
CA GLN A 80 8.57 -4.54 5.16
C GLN A 80 7.84 -5.60 4.31
N THR A 81 8.49 -6.76 4.09
CA THR A 81 7.88 -7.88 3.37
C THR A 81 6.64 -8.42 4.09
N ALA A 82 6.67 -8.54 5.42
CA ALA A 82 5.49 -8.98 6.18
C ALA A 82 4.36 -7.94 6.13
N LEU A 83 4.69 -6.64 6.17
CA LEU A 83 3.72 -5.56 6.00
C LEU A 83 3.07 -5.62 4.60
N VAL A 84 3.85 -5.78 3.54
CA VAL A 84 3.33 -5.92 2.18
C VAL A 84 2.39 -7.11 2.08
N ARG A 85 2.81 -8.28 2.59
CA ARG A 85 1.96 -9.49 2.61
C ARG A 85 0.66 -9.27 3.37
N LEU A 86 0.73 -8.63 4.54
CA LEU A 86 -0.45 -8.31 5.34
C LEU A 86 -1.42 -7.40 4.56
N LEU A 87 -0.92 -6.32 3.96
CA LEU A 87 -1.73 -5.39 3.18
C LEU A 87 -2.37 -6.07 1.95
N LEU A 88 -1.69 -7.05 1.36
CA LEU A 88 -2.22 -7.86 0.26
C LEU A 88 -3.11 -9.02 0.73
N SER A 89 -3.11 -9.38 2.01
CA SER A 89 -4.03 -10.39 2.56
C SER A 89 -5.28 -9.78 3.18
N VAL A 90 -5.25 -8.50 3.55
CA VAL A 90 -6.44 -7.74 3.96
C VAL A 90 -7.39 -7.69 2.75
N GLY A 91 -8.55 -8.32 2.88
CA GLY A 91 -9.52 -8.48 1.80
C GLY A 91 -10.79 -9.13 2.31
#